data_AF-A0AAE4TR69-F1
#
_entry.id   AF-A0AAE4TR69-F1
#
_cell.length_a   1.000
_cell.length_b   1.000
_cell.length_c   1.000
_cell.angle_alpha   90.00
_cell.angle_beta   90.00
_cell.angle_gamma   90.00
#
_symmetry.space_group_name_H-M   'P 1'
#
loop_
_entity.id
_entity.type
_entity.pdbx_description
1 polymer ?
#
loop_
_entity_poly.entity_id
_entity_poly.type
_entity_poly.pdbx_seq_one_letter_code
_entity_poly.pdbx_strand_id
1 'polypeptide(L)'
;MRKLLYFIVCSSVILFASPSVSVAQYDAPLMEDALYSVLFPKINKAIEKQYGSLKPYQCPKIISLKKVYSGTYLFQASIEVTKYERVAGKIAPPFEKVTITFNNDEGEWEVTKVLVKRLPNDTKLNCKKTI
;
A
#
# COMPACT_ATOMS: atom_id res chain seq x y z
N MET A 1 -20.38 23.72 -54.63
CA MET A 1 -20.65 22.39 -54.02
C MET A 1 -19.45 21.84 -53.23
N ARG A 2 -18.22 21.93 -53.74
CA ARG A 2 -16.99 21.44 -53.06
C ARG A 2 -16.72 22.04 -51.67
N LYS A 3 -16.99 23.33 -51.44
CA LYS A 3 -16.85 23.98 -50.11
C LYS A 3 -17.88 23.50 -49.07
N LEU A 4 -19.08 23.12 -49.51
CA LEU A 4 -20.16 22.61 -48.64
C LEU A 4 -19.85 21.18 -48.15
N LEU A 5 -19.26 20.36 -49.02
CA LEU A 5 -18.79 19.02 -48.68
C LEU A 5 -17.70 19.04 -47.60
N TYR A 6 -16.76 19.99 -47.64
CA TYR A 6 -15.75 20.11 -46.58
C TYR A 6 -16.35 20.48 -45.22
N PHE A 7 -17.37 21.34 -45.19
CA PHE A 7 -18.05 21.69 -43.93
C PHE A 7 -18.81 20.51 -43.31
N ILE A 8 -19.44 19.68 -44.15
CA ILE A 8 -20.17 18.48 -43.69
C ILE A 8 -19.19 17.43 -43.18
N VAL A 9 -18.06 17.22 -43.86
CA VAL A 9 -17.02 16.26 -43.44
C VAL A 9 -16.29 16.72 -42.18
N CYS A 10 -16.01 18.02 -42.03
CA CYS A 10 -15.41 18.52 -40.78
C CYS A 10 -16.37 18.46 -39.59
N SER A 11 -17.67 18.69 -39.80
CA SER A 11 -18.66 18.60 -38.71
C SER A 11 -18.92 17.17 -38.25
N SER A 12 -18.86 16.18 -39.15
CA SER A 12 -19.03 14.77 -38.78
C SER A 12 -17.85 14.23 -37.98
N VAL A 13 -16.61 14.67 -38.25
CA VAL A 13 -15.42 14.24 -37.49
C VAL A 13 -15.49 14.66 -36.02
N ILE A 14 -16.09 15.82 -35.72
CA ILE A 14 -16.24 16.33 -34.34
C ILE A 14 -17.32 15.54 -33.57
N LEU A 15 -18.37 15.08 -34.26
CA LEU A 15 -19.48 14.33 -33.63
C LEU A 15 -19.11 12.87 -33.29
N PHE A 16 -18.10 12.30 -33.94
CA PHE A 16 -17.60 10.94 -33.63
C PHE A 16 -16.31 10.92 -32.83
N ALA A 17 -15.68 12.08 -32.58
CA ALA A 17 -14.57 12.22 -31.66
C ALA A 17 -15.10 12.21 -30.21
N SER A 18 -15.57 11.05 -29.75
CA SER A 18 -15.73 10.83 -28.32
C SER A 18 -14.34 10.92 -27.70
N PRO A 19 -14.06 11.83 -26.76
CA PRO A 19 -12.81 11.76 -26.03
C PRO A 19 -12.77 10.38 -25.38
N SER A 20 -11.79 9.57 -25.77
CA SER A 20 -11.47 8.38 -24.99
C SER A 20 -11.04 8.90 -23.63
N VAL A 21 -11.96 8.85 -22.66
CA VAL A 21 -11.62 9.07 -21.27
C VAL A 21 -10.74 7.89 -20.92
N SER A 22 -9.44 8.06 -21.08
CA SER A 22 -8.45 7.20 -20.45
C SER A 22 -8.65 7.42 -18.96
N VAL A 23 -9.50 6.60 -18.35
CA VAL A 23 -9.53 6.47 -16.90
C VAL A 23 -8.09 6.11 -16.56
N ALA A 24 -7.41 6.96 -15.79
CA ALA A 24 -6.10 6.64 -15.28
C ALA A 24 -6.20 5.28 -14.57
N GLN A 25 -5.75 4.22 -15.23
CA GLN A 25 -5.75 2.89 -14.67
C GLN A 25 -4.57 2.87 -13.71
N TYR A 26 -4.83 3.24 -12.47
CA TYR A 26 -3.81 3.22 -11.43
C TYR A 26 -3.39 1.78 -11.21
N ASP A 27 -2.11 1.50 -11.44
CA ASP A 27 -1.52 0.21 -11.14
C ASP A 27 -1.62 -0.03 -9.63
N ALA A 28 -2.46 -0.99 -9.24
CA ALA A 28 -2.64 -1.36 -7.83
C ALA A 28 -1.31 -1.60 -7.10
N PRO A 29 -0.28 -2.25 -7.69
CA PRO A 29 1.04 -2.38 -7.06
C PRO A 29 1.68 -1.04 -6.70
N LEU A 30 1.59 -0.04 -7.58
CA LEU A 30 2.17 1.29 -7.34
C LEU A 30 1.47 2.00 -6.18
N MET A 31 0.14 1.83 -6.06
CA MET A 31 -0.62 2.38 -4.94
C MET A 31 -0.26 1.70 -3.61
N GLU A 32 -0.07 0.37 -3.62
CA GLU A 32 0.39 -0.37 -2.43
C GLU A 32 1.78 0.12 -2.00
N ASP A 33 2.72 0.26 -2.95
CA ASP A 33 4.08 0.72 -2.69
C ASP A 33 4.11 2.17 -2.17
N ALA A 34 3.28 3.05 -2.75
CA ALA A 34 3.12 4.42 -2.27
C ALA A 34 2.58 4.46 -0.82
N LEU A 35 1.58 3.62 -0.50
CA LEU A 35 1.08 3.50 0.88
C LEU A 35 2.15 2.98 1.83
N TYR A 36 2.91 1.95 1.44
CA TYR A 36 4.02 1.45 2.26
C TYR A 36 5.08 2.52 2.49
N SER A 37 5.43 3.32 1.47
CA SER A 37 6.39 4.42 1.60
C SER A 37 5.93 5.44 2.66
N VAL A 38 4.66 5.83 2.64
CA VAL A 38 4.07 6.74 3.64
C VAL A 38 4.06 6.13 5.04
N LEU A 39 3.71 4.85 5.16
CA LEU A 39 3.62 4.18 6.47
C LEU A 39 4.96 3.71 7.02
N PHE A 40 6.02 3.63 6.21
CA PHE A 40 7.31 3.05 6.58
C PHE A 40 7.93 3.70 7.85
N PRO A 41 7.97 5.04 8.00
CA PRO A 41 8.48 5.66 9.22
C PRO A 41 7.65 5.29 10.47
N LYS A 42 6.33 5.16 10.32
CA LYS A 42 5.41 4.81 11.41
C LYS A 42 5.53 3.32 11.78
N ILE A 43 5.74 2.44 10.80
CA ILE A 43 6.09 1.02 11.02
C ILE A 43 7.40 0.91 11.82
N ASN A 44 8.46 1.61 11.41
CA ASN A 44 9.75 1.59 12.12
C ASN A 44 9.59 2.01 13.58
N LYS A 45 8.89 3.13 13.83
CA LYS A 45 8.61 3.60 15.20
C LYS A 45 7.78 2.61 16.00
N ALA A 46 6.79 1.96 15.39
CA ALA A 46 5.97 0.95 16.06
C ALA A 46 6.79 -0.28 16.46
N ILE A 47 7.65 -0.78 15.57
CA ILE A 47 8.57 -1.88 15.85
C ILE A 47 9.56 -1.49 16.95
N GLU A 48 10.19 -0.32 16.85
CA GLU A 48 11.13 0.16 17.85
C GLU A 48 10.48 0.29 19.23
N LYS A 49 9.27 0.88 19.30
CA LYS A 49 8.50 0.99 20.54
C LYS A 49 8.13 -0.39 21.12
N GLN A 50 7.77 -1.35 20.28
CA GLN A 50 7.37 -2.69 20.71
C GLN A 50 8.54 -3.51 21.27
N TYR A 51 9.74 -3.36 20.70
CA TYR A 51 10.90 -4.20 21.01
C TYR A 51 12.05 -3.47 21.73
N GLY A 52 11.87 -2.18 22.05
CA GLY A 52 12.89 -1.30 22.65
C GLY A 52 14.03 -0.90 21.71
N SER A 53 14.02 -1.40 20.47
CA SER A 53 15.00 -1.08 19.41
C SER A 53 14.41 -1.47 18.07
N LEU A 54 14.85 -0.82 16.98
CA LEU A 54 14.43 -1.19 15.64
C LEU A 54 14.93 -2.60 15.29
N LYS A 55 13.99 -3.55 15.18
CA LYS A 55 14.26 -4.93 14.74
C LYS A 55 14.09 -5.06 13.24
N PRO A 56 14.84 -5.96 12.57
CA PRO A 56 14.66 -6.18 11.16
C PRO A 56 13.34 -6.92 10.90
N TYR A 57 12.66 -6.53 9.83
CA TYR A 57 11.39 -7.11 9.39
C TYR A 57 11.29 -7.11 7.87
N GLN A 58 10.41 -7.96 7.32
CA GLN A 58 10.17 -8.04 5.88
C GLN A 58 8.77 -8.57 5.55
N CYS A 59 8.49 -8.71 4.25
CA CYS A 59 7.23 -9.18 3.69
C CYS A 59 6.03 -8.33 4.13
N PRO A 60 6.01 -7.02 3.83
CA PRO A 60 4.85 -6.19 4.13
C PRO A 60 3.63 -6.71 3.37
N LYS A 61 2.49 -6.73 4.05
CA LYS A 61 1.21 -7.13 3.48
C LYS A 61 0.09 -6.25 4.04
N ILE A 62 -0.66 -5.60 3.16
CA ILE A 62 -1.92 -4.95 3.53
C ILE A 62 -2.94 -6.05 3.86
N ILE A 63 -3.33 -6.13 5.13
CA ILE A 63 -4.37 -7.04 5.61
C ILE A 63 -5.75 -6.40 5.42
N SER A 64 -5.83 -5.09 5.59
CA SER A 64 -7.05 -4.32 5.34
C SER A 64 -6.73 -2.88 5.02
N LEU A 65 -7.47 -2.29 4.08
CA LEU A 65 -7.52 -0.85 3.85
C LEU A 65 -8.99 -0.48 3.68
N LYS A 66 -9.51 0.36 4.57
CA LYS A 66 -10.94 0.72 4.61
C LYS A 66 -11.08 2.21 4.81
N LYS A 67 -12.02 2.83 4.10
CA LYS A 67 -12.42 4.21 4.36
C LYS A 67 -13.23 4.25 5.67
N VAL A 68 -12.92 5.22 6.54
CA VAL A 68 -13.62 5.38 7.83
C VAL A 68 -14.94 6.13 7.65
N TYR A 69 -14.91 7.21 6.86
CA TYR A 69 -16.09 8.04 6.57
C TYR A 69 -16.25 8.26 5.07
N SER A 70 -17.48 8.08 4.55
CA SER A 70 -17.76 8.32 3.13
C SER A 70 -17.47 9.77 2.74
N GLY A 71 -16.96 9.99 1.53
CA GLY A 71 -16.63 11.33 1.02
C GLY A 71 -15.35 11.98 1.59
N THR A 72 -14.66 11.37 2.54
CA THR A 72 -13.40 11.92 3.11
C THR A 72 -12.17 11.17 2.61
N TYR A 73 -10.98 11.65 2.97
CA TYR A 73 -9.70 10.98 2.76
C TYR A 73 -9.21 10.25 4.03
N LEU A 74 -10.14 9.83 4.88
CA LEU A 74 -9.85 9.16 6.14
C LEU A 74 -9.96 7.64 5.98
N PHE A 75 -8.91 6.95 6.35
CA PHE A 75 -8.70 5.53 6.17
C PHE A 75 -8.21 4.88 7.45
N GLN A 76 -8.57 3.61 7.61
CA GLN A 76 -7.93 2.69 8.52
C GLN A 76 -7.20 1.62 7.71
N ALA A 77 -5.92 1.44 8.00
CA ALA A 77 -5.08 0.43 7.37
C ALA A 77 -4.56 -0.55 8.43
N SER A 78 -4.49 -1.84 8.09
CA SER A 78 -3.75 -2.82 8.90
C SER A 78 -2.68 -3.45 8.03
N ILE A 79 -1.42 -3.25 8.40
CA ILE A 79 -0.25 -3.78 7.71
C ILE A 79 0.35 -4.89 8.56
N GLU A 80 0.66 -6.02 7.95
CA GLU A 80 1.38 -7.11 8.55
C GLU A 80 2.81 -7.15 8.02
N VAL A 81 3.78 -7.32 8.93
CA VAL A 81 5.18 -7.59 8.60
C VAL A 81 5.66 -8.80 9.40
N THR A 82 6.71 -9.45 8.92
CA THR A 82 7.37 -10.52 9.68
C THR A 82 8.71 -10.03 10.21
N LYS A 83 8.78 -9.87 11.53
CA LYS A 83 10.01 -9.59 12.27
C LYS A 83 10.86 -10.86 12.38
N TYR A 84 12.17 -10.70 12.32
CA TYR A 84 13.16 -11.78 12.46
C TYR A 84 14.40 -11.30 13.21
N GLU A 85 15.40 -12.16 13.42
CA GLU A 85 16.73 -11.79 13.91
C GLU A 85 17.81 -12.05 12.86
N ARG A 86 18.95 -11.36 12.96
CA ARG A 86 20.13 -11.66 12.14
C ARG A 86 21.21 -12.30 12.98
N VAL A 87 21.62 -13.52 12.61
CA VAL A 87 22.74 -14.24 13.24
C VAL A 87 23.75 -14.57 12.15
N ALA A 88 24.99 -14.10 12.30
CA ALA A 88 26.05 -14.23 11.29
C ALA A 88 25.58 -13.82 9.87
N GLY A 89 24.83 -12.71 9.78
CA GLY A 89 24.30 -12.17 8.52
C GLY A 89 23.09 -12.91 7.94
N LYS A 90 22.67 -14.04 8.53
CA LYS A 90 21.54 -14.84 8.05
C LYS A 90 20.26 -14.51 8.82
N ILE A 91 19.14 -14.58 8.12
CA ILE A 91 17.81 -14.50 8.73
C ILE A 91 17.64 -15.72 9.65
N ALA A 92 17.28 -15.46 10.90
CA ALA A 92 17.11 -16.45 11.94
C ALA A 92 15.84 -16.19 12.75
N PRO A 93 15.24 -17.22 13.35
CA PRO A 93 14.22 -17.04 14.37
C PRO A 93 14.82 -16.30 15.59
N PRO A 94 14.00 -15.70 16.46
CA PRO A 94 12.53 -15.73 16.50
C PRO A 94 11.82 -15.00 15.35
N PHE A 95 10.91 -15.71 14.69
CA PHE A 95 9.99 -15.13 13.70
C PHE A 95 8.69 -14.70 14.37
N GLU A 96 8.29 -13.46 14.13
CA GLU A 96 7.08 -12.90 14.70
C GLU A 96 6.30 -12.14 13.64
N LYS A 97 5.02 -12.46 13.54
CA LYS A 97 4.07 -11.75 12.72
C LYS A 97 3.58 -10.54 13.51
N VAL A 98 3.89 -9.35 13.01
CA VAL A 98 3.49 -8.09 13.63
C VAL A 98 2.43 -7.44 12.75
N THR A 99 1.22 -7.31 13.28
CA THR A 99 0.13 -6.58 12.63
C THR A 99 0.00 -5.22 13.28
N ILE A 100 0.14 -4.17 12.49
CA ILE A 100 0.06 -2.77 12.94
C ILE A 100 -1.16 -2.15 12.27
N THR A 101 -2.07 -1.61 13.08
CA THR A 101 -3.24 -0.87 12.61
C THR A 101 -2.97 0.62 12.73
N PHE A 102 -3.32 1.35 11.67
CA PHE A 102 -3.19 2.78 11.54
C PHE A 102 -4.53 3.41 11.20
N ASN A 103 -4.74 4.66 11.58
CA ASN A 103 -5.74 5.53 10.98
C ASN A 103 -5.12 6.89 10.69
N ASN A 104 -5.80 7.72 9.90
CA ASN A 104 -5.40 9.12 9.69
C ASN A 104 -6.51 10.10 10.05
N ASP A 105 -7.34 9.76 11.03
CA ASP A 105 -8.52 10.55 11.42
C ASP A 105 -8.16 12.00 11.82
N GLU A 106 -6.97 12.22 12.37
CA GLU A 106 -6.45 13.54 12.75
C GLU A 106 -5.60 14.21 11.64
N GLY A 107 -5.66 13.68 10.41
CA GLY A 107 -4.92 14.17 9.23
C GLY A 107 -3.57 13.48 9.00
N GLU A 108 -2.91 13.03 10.07
CA GLU A 108 -1.67 12.26 10.01
C GLU A 108 -1.89 10.78 10.33
N TRP A 109 -1.12 9.89 9.70
CA TRP A 109 -1.20 8.46 10.00
C TRP A 109 -0.65 8.16 11.40
N GLU A 110 -1.49 7.62 12.27
CA GLU A 110 -1.14 7.25 13.63
C GLU A 110 -1.37 5.76 13.89
N VAL A 111 -0.51 5.17 14.73
CA VAL A 111 -0.62 3.76 15.12
C VAL A 111 -1.67 3.65 16.22
N THR A 112 -2.74 2.91 15.94
CA THR A 112 -3.83 2.67 16.91
C THR A 112 -3.69 1.34 17.62
N LYS A 113 -3.03 0.35 17.00
CA LYS A 113 -2.90 -0.99 17.57
C LYS A 113 -1.67 -1.71 17.03
N VAL A 114 -1.01 -2.47 17.88
CA VAL A 114 0.05 -3.42 17.50
C VAL A 114 -0.31 -4.79 18.07
N LEU A 115 -0.30 -5.82 17.23
CA LEU A 115 -0.51 -7.20 17.61
C LEU A 115 0.72 -8.02 17.18
N VAL A 116 1.24 -8.84 18.10
CA VAL A 116 2.38 -9.70 17.84
C VAL A 116 1.95 -11.15 18.01
N LYS A 117 2.25 -11.97 17.00
CA LYS A 117 2.02 -13.42 17.03
C LYS A 117 3.32 -14.15 16.72
N ARG A 118 3.73 -15.03 17.63
CA ARG A 118 4.89 -15.90 17.42
C ARG A 118 4.63 -16.88 16.27
N LEU A 119 5.63 -17.04 15.40
CA LEU A 119 5.63 -18.03 14.34
C LEU A 119 6.58 -19.19 14.67
N PRO A 120 6.38 -20.37 14.05
CA PRO A 120 7.31 -21.49 14.14
C PRO A 120 8.74 -21.11 13.69
N ASN A 121 9.76 -21.71 14.29
CA ASN A 121 11.16 -21.40 13.98
C ASN A 121 11.59 -21.87 12.57
N ASP A 122 10.83 -22.77 11.94
CA ASP A 122 11.03 -23.27 10.58
C ASP A 122 10.24 -22.47 9.52
N THR A 123 9.64 -21.34 9.92
CA THR A 123 8.91 -20.45 9.01
C THR A 123 9.79 -20.01 7.84
N LYS A 124 9.33 -20.29 6.62
CA LYS A 124 9.95 -19.78 5.38
C LYS A 124 9.34 -18.44 5.01
N LEU A 125 10.17 -17.41 4.94
CA LEU A 125 9.73 -16.06 4.57
C LEU A 125 9.64 -15.94 3.04
N ASN A 126 8.44 -16.16 2.51
CA ASN A 126 8.15 -16.01 1.09
C ASN A 126 7.51 -14.63 0.85
N CYS A 127 8.34 -13.60 0.74
CA CYS A 127 7.83 -12.28 0.37
C CYS A 127 7.36 -12.31 -1.09
N LYS A 128 6.22 -11.66 -1.38
CA LYS A 128 5.81 -11.43 -2.76
C LYS A 128 6.91 -10.60 -3.43
N LYS A 129 7.52 -11.14 -4.48
CA LYS A 129 8.42 -10.38 -5.34
C LYS A 129 7.52 -9.52 -6.23
N THR A 130 7.49 -8.22 -6.00
CA THR A 130 6.91 -7.29 -6.97
C THR A 130 7.81 -7.31 -8.21
N ILE A 131 7.18 -7.42 -9.38
CA ILE A 131 7.82 -7.55 -10.70
C ILE A 131 8.25 -6.17 -11.18
#